data_AF-A0A7J9WW10-F1
#
_entry.id   AF-A0A7J9WW10-F1
#
_cell.length_a   1.000
_cell.length_b   1.000
_cell.length_c   1.000
_cell.angle_alpha   90.00
_cell.angle_beta   90.00
_cell.angle_gamma   90.00
#
_symmetry.space_group_name_H-M   'P 1'
#
loop_
_entity.id
_entity.type
_entity.pdbx_description
1 polymer ?
#
loop_
_entity_poly.entity_id
_entity_poly.type
_entity_poly.pdbx_seq_one_letter_code
_entity_poly.pdbx_strand_id
1 'polypeptide(L)'
;MDNVELVKRFLKAQNLEQVGRVDEAVNLYESIVEARFDSSGPYDRLIALYDHRARHRDVVRIAEAALAYVQTYDDKRAFYERTRVDAMKAIGRLPQAEPRNPR
;
A
#
# COMPACT_ATOMS: atom_id res chain seq x y z
N MET A 1 15.35 10.12 -7.35
CA MET A 1 15.98 9.42 -6.20
C MET A 1 16.62 8.17 -6.77
N ASP A 2 17.87 7.88 -6.44
CA ASP A 2 18.51 6.65 -6.92
C ASP A 2 18.08 5.43 -6.09
N ASN A 3 18.33 4.23 -6.60
CA ASN A 3 17.93 2.98 -5.94
C ASN A 3 18.61 2.75 -4.60
N VAL A 4 19.85 3.22 -4.41
CA VAL A 4 20.57 3.08 -3.14
C VAL A 4 19.86 3.84 -2.03
N GLU A 5 19.41 5.05 -2.36
CA GLU A 5 18.70 5.93 -1.45
C GLU A 5 17.26 5.44 -1.17
N LEU A 6 16.62 4.75 -2.13
CA LEU A 6 15.35 4.04 -1.91
C LEU A 6 15.50 2.84 -0.97
N VAL A 7 16.57 2.04 -1.13
CA VAL A 7 16.88 0.94 -0.21
C VAL A 7 17.13 1.45 1.21
N LYS A 8 17.88 2.55 1.37
CA LYS A 8 18.10 3.17 2.69
C LYS A 8 16.79 3.63 3.33
N ARG A 9 15.90 4.26 2.57
CA ARG A 9 14.56 4.62 3.06
C ARG A 9 13.75 3.40 3.47
N PHE A 10 13.80 2.32 2.69
CA PHE A 10 13.09 1.09 3.01
C PHE A 10 13.56 0.49 4.34
N LEU A 11 14.87 0.37 4.53
CA LEU A 11 15.44 -0.13 5.79
C LEU A 11 15.10 0.77 6.98
N LYS A 12 15.12 2.10 6.79
CA LYS A 12 14.69 3.05 7.83
C LYS A 12 13.21 2.88 8.18
N ALA A 13 12.35 2.69 7.18
CA ALA A 13 10.93 2.46 7.38
C ALA A 13 10.68 1.17 8.18
N GLN A 14 11.37 0.08 7.85
CA GLN A 14 11.29 -1.18 8.60
C GLN A 14 11.72 -1.00 10.06
N ASN A 15 12.82 -0.29 10.33
CA ASN A 15 13.26 0.00 11.69
C ASN A 15 12.24 0.83 12.47
N LEU A 16 11.65 1.86 11.85
CA LEU A 16 10.62 2.69 12.46
C LEU A 16 9.37 1.87 12.79
N GLU A 17 8.96 1.00 11.87
CA GLU A 17 7.83 0.10 12.07
C GLU A 17 8.07 -0.87 13.23
N GLN A 18 9.27 -1.45 13.33
CA GLN A 18 9.65 -2.36 14.41
C GLN A 18 9.63 -1.70 15.79
N VAL A 19 9.99 -0.42 15.90
CA VAL A 19 9.94 0.35 17.16
C VAL A 19 8.58 1.01 17.42
N GLY A 20 7.54 0.65 16.65
CA GLY A 20 6.18 1.14 16.84
C GLY A 20 5.89 2.53 16.27
N ARG A 21 6.84 3.15 15.58
CA ARG A 21 6.66 4.45 14.89
C ARG A 21 6.02 4.26 13.52
N VAL A 22 4.85 3.61 13.51
CA VAL A 22 4.21 3.08 12.30
C VAL A 22 3.85 4.18 11.30
N ASP A 23 3.36 5.34 11.75
CA ASP A 23 2.97 6.42 10.82
C ASP A 23 4.18 7.03 10.09
N GLU A 24 5.34 7.09 10.74
CA GLU A 24 6.57 7.53 10.09
C GLU A 24 7.09 6.48 9.11
N ALA A 25 6.94 5.19 9.42
CA ALA A 25 7.24 4.11 8.49
C ALA A 25 6.34 4.18 7.26
N VAL A 26 5.02 4.40 7.44
CA VAL A 26 4.05 4.58 6.35
C VAL A 26 4.48 5.72 5.43
N ASN A 27 4.84 6.88 5.98
CA ASN A 27 5.31 8.02 5.17
C ASN A 27 6.53 7.68 4.32
N LEU A 28 7.47 6.91 4.87
CA LEU A 28 8.65 6.47 4.11
C LEU A 28 8.28 5.44 3.03
N TYR A 29 7.45 4.44 3.35
CA TYR A 29 7.00 3.47 2.36
C TYR A 29 6.24 4.15 1.20
N GLU A 30 5.38 5.12 1.49
CA GLU A 30 4.66 5.89 0.46
C GLU A 30 5.63 6.62 -0.45
N SER A 31 6.64 7.30 0.12
CA SER A 31 7.64 8.01 -0.69
C SER A 31 8.44 7.07 -1.61
N ILE A 32 8.61 5.80 -1.23
CA ILE A 32 9.29 4.79 -2.04
C ILE A 32 8.37 4.31 -3.18
N VAL A 33 7.08 4.11 -2.90
CA VAL A 33 6.07 3.75 -3.90
C VAL A 33 5.88 4.86 -4.93
N GLU A 34 5.84 6.12 -4.50
CA GLU A 34 5.76 7.30 -5.38
C GLU A 34 6.98 7.40 -6.31
N ALA A 35 8.15 6.98 -5.81
CA ALA A 35 9.37 6.88 -6.60
C ALA A 35 9.41 5.66 -7.54
N ARG A 36 8.35 4.84 -7.59
CA ARG A 36 8.19 3.67 -8.49
C ARG A 36 9.31 2.63 -8.30
N PHE A 37 9.66 2.37 -7.05
CA PHE A 37 10.73 1.42 -6.73
C PHE A 37 10.37 0.00 -7.20
N ASP A 38 11.25 -0.61 -8.01
CA ASP A 38 11.05 -1.97 -8.53
C ASP A 38 11.44 -3.03 -7.48
N SER A 39 10.66 -3.10 -6.40
CA SER A 39 10.78 -4.12 -5.36
C SER A 39 9.48 -4.24 -4.59
N SER A 40 9.05 -5.47 -4.27
CA SER A 40 7.76 -5.72 -3.64
C SER A 40 7.64 -5.20 -2.20
N GLY A 41 8.77 -5.11 -1.47
CA GLY A 41 8.79 -4.88 -0.02
C GLY A 41 7.94 -3.71 0.48
N PRO A 42 8.13 -2.47 -0.01
CA PRO A 42 7.34 -1.31 0.41
C PRO A 42 5.84 -1.45 0.10
N TYR A 43 5.50 -1.99 -1.08
CA TYR A 43 4.11 -2.20 -1.50
C TYR A 43 3.43 -3.23 -0.59
N ASP A 44 4.10 -4.35 -0.31
CA ASP A 44 3.61 -5.40 0.59
C ASP A 44 3.36 -4.87 2.00
N ARG A 45 4.27 -4.05 2.54
CA ARG A 45 4.09 -3.43 3.86
C ARG A 45 2.91 -2.46 3.88
N LEU A 46 2.78 -1.58 2.89
CA LEU A 46 1.65 -0.65 2.82
C LEU A 46 0.31 -1.36 2.65
N ILE A 47 0.24 -2.41 1.83
CA ILE A 47 -0.97 -3.25 1.70
C ILE A 47 -1.37 -3.79 3.07
N ALA A 48 -0.45 -4.41 3.80
CA ALA A 48 -0.74 -4.96 5.13
C ALA A 48 -1.19 -3.87 6.12
N LEU A 49 -0.46 -2.75 6.19
CA LEU A 49 -0.76 -1.65 7.10
C LEU A 49 -2.12 -0.99 6.82
N TYR A 50 -2.47 -0.82 5.55
CA TYR A 50 -3.77 -0.26 5.18
C TYR A 50 -4.93 -1.22 5.34
N ASP A 51 -4.70 -2.51 5.08
CA ASP A 51 -5.72 -3.53 5.32
C ASP A 51 -6.06 -3.62 6.82
N HIS A 52 -5.04 -3.63 7.70
CA HIS A 52 -5.24 -3.58 9.16
C HIS A 52 -6.01 -2.32 9.63
N ARG A 53 -5.91 -1.22 8.90
CA ARG A 53 -6.59 0.05 9.19
C ARG A 53 -7.94 0.19 8.45
N ALA A 54 -8.42 -0.85 7.79
CA ALA A 54 -9.61 -0.84 6.93
C ALA A 54 -9.60 0.27 5.85
N ARG A 55 -8.40 0.69 5.42
CA ARG A 55 -8.19 1.72 4.38
C ARG A 55 -8.20 1.07 2.99
N HIS A 56 -9.32 0.45 2.63
CA HIS A 56 -9.42 -0.35 1.40
C HIS A 56 -9.15 0.43 0.11
N ARG A 57 -9.46 1.74 0.06
CA ARG A 57 -9.12 2.60 -1.08
C ARG A 57 -7.61 2.71 -1.29
N ASP A 58 -6.85 2.79 -0.20
CA ASP A 58 -5.39 2.83 -0.28
C ASP A 58 -4.81 1.46 -0.66
N VAL A 59 -5.40 0.37 -0.16
CA VAL A 59 -5.02 -0.99 -0.58
C VAL A 59 -5.15 -1.15 -2.10
N VAL A 60 -6.26 -0.68 -2.69
CA VAL A 60 -6.45 -0.68 -4.16
C VAL A 60 -5.34 0.12 -4.85
N ARG A 61 -5.09 1.36 -4.43
CA ARG A 61 -4.05 2.22 -5.02
C ARG A 61 -2.66 1.58 -4.98
N ILE A 62 -2.28 1.00 -3.84
CA ILE A 62 -0.96 0.38 -3.68
C ILE A 62 -0.85 -0.90 -4.51
N ALA A 63 -1.90 -1.74 -4.55
CA ALA A 63 -1.91 -2.95 -5.37
C ALA A 63 -1.80 -2.62 -6.88
N GLU A 64 -2.45 -1.56 -7.35
CA GLU A 64 -2.32 -1.08 -8.73
C GLU A 64 -0.91 -0.57 -9.02
N ALA A 65 -0.32 0.20 -8.10
CA ALA A 65 1.06 0.67 -8.24
C ALA A 65 2.05 -0.50 -8.27
N ALA A 66 1.83 -1.55 -7.46
CA ALA A 66 2.66 -2.75 -7.48
C ALA A 66 2.57 -3.49 -8.81
N LEU A 67 1.36 -3.67 -9.36
CA LEU A 67 1.13 -4.31 -10.67
C LEU A 67 1.79 -3.55 -11.83
N ALA A 68 1.91 -2.22 -11.70
CA ALA A 68 2.48 -1.35 -12.71
C ALA A 68 4.02 -1.28 -12.66
N TYR A 69 4.61 -1.25 -11.46
CA TYR A 69 6.02 -0.89 -11.29
C TYR A 69 6.91 -2.01 -10.78
N VAL A 70 6.35 -3.08 -10.21
CA VAL A 70 7.13 -4.19 -9.66
C VAL A 70 7.20 -5.34 -10.65
N GLN A 71 8.41 -5.66 -11.10
CA GLN A 71 8.72 -6.87 -11.85
C GLN A 71 8.81 -8.04 -10.88
N THR A 72 7.85 -8.96 -10.99
CA THR A 72 7.75 -10.12 -10.10
C THR A 72 7.10 -11.29 -10.83
N TYR A 73 7.23 -12.49 -10.25
CA TYR A 73 6.65 -13.73 -10.75
C TYR A 73 5.10 -13.74 -10.68
N ASP A 74 4.49 -14.61 -11.48
CA ASP A 74 3.04 -14.64 -11.74
C ASP A 74 2.20 -14.78 -10.47
N ASP A 75 2.56 -15.68 -9.56
CA ASP A 75 1.81 -15.86 -8.31
C ASP A 75 1.76 -14.58 -7.46
N LYS A 76 2.83 -13.78 -7.49
CA LYS A 76 2.87 -12.49 -6.79
C LYS A 76 2.04 -11.43 -7.49
N ARG A 77 2.01 -11.42 -8.84
CA ARG A 77 1.09 -10.58 -9.61
C ARG A 77 -0.36 -10.94 -9.29
N ALA A 78 -0.69 -12.24 -9.29
CA ALA A 78 -2.02 -12.75 -8.95
C ALA A 78 -2.43 -12.39 -7.50
N PHE A 79 -1.48 -12.35 -6.57
CA PHE A 79 -1.71 -11.83 -5.22
C PHE A 79 -2.18 -10.37 -5.26
N TYR A 80 -1.48 -9.47 -5.95
CA TYR A 80 -1.89 -8.07 -6.03
C TYR A 80 -3.24 -7.89 -6.72
N GLU A 81 -3.52 -8.65 -7.79
CA GLU A 81 -4.82 -8.63 -8.47
C GLU A 81 -5.96 -9.03 -7.54
N ARG A 82 -5.80 -10.12 -6.79
CA ARG A 82 -6.78 -10.58 -5.80
C ARG A 82 -6.96 -9.56 -4.68
N THR A 83 -5.87 -9.06 -4.11
CA THR A 83 -5.89 -8.02 -3.07
C THR A 83 -6.66 -6.78 -3.53
N ARG A 84 -6.41 -6.31 -4.76
CA ARG A 84 -7.15 -5.20 -5.37
C ARG A 84 -8.65 -5.51 -5.48
N VAL A 85 -9.01 -6.68 -6.01
CA VAL A 85 -10.42 -7.09 -6.19
C VAL A 85 -11.15 -7.19 -4.85
N ASP A 86 -10.53 -7.78 -3.83
CA ASP A 86 -11.15 -7.94 -2.53
C ASP A 86 -11.31 -6.61 -1.80
N ALA A 87 -10.33 -5.71 -1.91
CA ALA A 87 -10.45 -4.34 -1.40
C ALA A 87 -11.56 -3.55 -2.11
N MET A 88 -11.72 -3.69 -3.44
CA MET A 88 -12.83 -3.08 -4.18
C MET A 88 -14.20 -3.60 -3.72
N LYS A 89 -14.33 -4.91 -3.48
CA LYS A 89 -15.56 -5.48 -2.90
C LYS A 89 -15.84 -4.92 -1.51
N ALA A 90 -14.82 -4.77 -0.67
CA ALA A 90 -14.97 -4.19 0.66
C ALA A 90 -15.47 -2.74 0.61
N ILE A 91 -14.97 -1.93 -0.33
CA ILE A 91 -15.47 -0.56 -0.57
C ILE A 91 -16.96 -0.58 -0.94
N GLY A 92 -17.38 -1.47 -1.84
CA GLY A 92 -18.79 -1.58 -2.26
C GLY A 92 -19.75 -2.12 -1.19
N ARG A 93 -19.23 -2.80 -0.15
CA ARG A 93 -20.02 -3.30 0.98
C ARG A 93 -20.21 -2.27 2.10
N LEU A 94 -19.44 -1.18 2.11
CA LEU A 94 -19.68 -0.09 3.06
C LEU A 94 -21.05 0.53 2.75
N PRO A 95 -21.95 0.72 3.74
CA PRO A 95 -23.18 1.44 3.50
C PRO A 95 -22.80 2.80 2.91
N GLN A 96 -23.35 3.14 1.74
CA GLN A 96 -23.17 4.48 1.21
C GLN A 96 -23.68 5.42 2.30
N ALA A 97 -22.79 6.22 2.89
CA ALA A 97 -23.19 7.25 3.83
C ALA A 97 -24.20 8.12 3.07
N GLU A 98 -25.48 8.00 3.44
CA GLU A 98 -26.55 8.78 2.84
C GLU A 98 -26.12 10.24 2.87
N PRO A 99 -26.27 11.01 1.77
CA PRO A 99 -25.96 12.42 1.78
C PRO A 99 -26.75 13.04 2.92
N ARG A 100 -26.03 13.59 3.91
CA ARG A 100 -26.61 14.29 5.05
C ARG A 100 -27.31 15.52 4.49
N ASN A 101 -28.59 15.40 4.16
CA ASN A 101 -29.38 16.49 3.63
C ASN A 101 -29.41 17.61 4.70
N PRO A 102 -28.84 18.79 4.43
CA PRO A 102 -29.05 19.92 5.31
C PRO A 102 -30.54 20.29 5.26
N ARG A 103 -31.16 20.36 6.44
CA ARG A 103 -32.51 20.92 6.61
C ARG A 103 -32.48 22.43 6.44
#